data_AF-A0ABD5PEI8-F1
#
_entry.id   AF-A0ABD5PEI8-F1
#
_cell.length_a   1.000
_cell.length_b   1.000
_cell.length_c   1.000
_cell.angle_alpha   90.00
_cell.angle_beta   90.00
_cell.angle_gamma   90.00
#
_symmetry.space_group_name_H-M   'P 1'
#
loop_
_entity.id
_entity.type
_entity.pdbx_description
1 polymer ?
#
loop_
_entity_poly.entity_id
_entity_poly.type
_entity_poly.pdbx_seq_one_letter_code
_entity_poly.pdbx_strand_id
1 'polypeptide(L)' 'MRTKGSHRGTRADENVEHCEHCGRDTRHRVSIELVSHSDRGSNARFAREPHRVANCRDCGTERTVRLNHDRSGR' A
#
# COMPACT_ATOMS: atom_id res chain seq x y z
N MET A 1 -7.70 -34.99 -16.13
CA MET A 1 -7.99 -33.55 -16.03
C MET A 1 -7.20 -32.95 -14.87
N ARG A 2 -6.34 -31.94 -15.08
CA ARG A 2 -5.60 -31.26 -13.99
C ARG A 2 -6.17 -29.84 -13.85
N THR A 3 -6.84 -29.57 -12.74
CA THR A 3 -7.42 -28.26 -12.42
C THR A 3 -6.30 -27.27 -12.10
N LYS A 4 -6.16 -26.23 -12.93
CA LYS A 4 -5.21 -25.14 -12.71
C LYS A 4 -5.67 -24.34 -11.48
N GLY A 5 -4.84 -24.34 -10.44
CA GLY A 5 -5.02 -23.51 -9.25
C GLY A 5 -5.12 -22.05 -9.65
N SER A 6 -6.26 -21.45 -9.34
CA SER A 6 -6.54 -20.03 -9.54
C SER A 6 -5.75 -19.24 -8.49
N HIS A 7 -4.54 -18.81 -8.84
CA HIS A 7 -3.81 -17.81 -8.07
C HIS A 7 -4.56 -16.47 -8.22
N ARG A 8 -5.50 -16.28 -7.29
CA ARG A 8 -6.32 -15.08 -7.11
C ARG A 8 -5.37 -13.91 -6.91
N GLY A 9 -5.14 -13.15 -7.98
CA GLY A 9 -4.37 -11.92 -7.96
C GLY A 9 -4.85 -11.02 -6.81
N THR A 10 -3.88 -10.44 -6.13
CA THR A 10 -3.99 -9.53 -4.99
C THR A 10 -5.25 -8.68 -5.10
N ARG A 11 -6.25 -8.96 -4.26
CA ARG A 11 -7.36 -8.02 -4.09
C ARG A 11 -6.74 -6.76 -3.49
N ALA A 12 -6.79 -5.66 -4.22
CA ALA A 12 -6.71 -4.36 -3.56
C ALA A 12 -7.81 -4.38 -2.47
N ASP A 13 -7.40 -4.30 -1.22
CA ASP A 13 -8.28 -4.43 -0.08
C ASP A 13 -9.14 -3.18 -0.02
N GLU A 14 -10.46 -3.34 -0.11
CA GLU A 14 -11.38 -2.21 0.00
C GLU A 14 -11.82 -2.13 1.47
N ASN A 15 -11.21 -1.21 2.20
CA ASN A 15 -11.42 -1.02 3.62
C ASN A 15 -12.19 0.28 3.90
N VAL A 16 -12.97 0.27 4.97
CA VAL A 16 -13.68 1.47 5.44
C VAL A 16 -12.77 2.16 6.43
N GLU A 17 -12.32 3.37 6.09
CA GLU A 17 -11.46 4.21 6.92
C GLU A 17 -12.00 5.63 6.94
N HIS A 18 -11.67 6.38 8.00
CA HIS A 18 -12.04 7.77 8.11
C HIS A 18 -11.29 8.61 7.08
N CYS A 19 -12.03 9.29 6.20
CA CYS A 19 -11.46 10.21 5.24
C CYS A 19 -11.39 11.62 5.84
N GLU A 20 -10.17 12.13 5.97
CA GLU A 20 -9.88 13.48 6.48
C GLU A 20 -10.52 14.58 5.61
N HIS A 21 -10.73 14.30 4.32
CA HIS A 21 -11.36 15.23 3.37
C HIS A 21 -12.89 15.16 3.39
N CYS A 22 -13.47 13.98 3.57
CA CYS A 22 -14.93 13.83 3.64
C CYS A 22 -15.48 14.08 5.05
N GLY A 23 -14.63 14.03 6.08
CA GLY A 23 -15.02 14.12 7.49
C GLY A 23 -15.85 12.94 7.96
N ARG A 24 -15.77 11.79 7.28
CA ARG A 24 -16.57 10.58 7.58
C ARG A 24 -15.86 9.31 7.15
N ASP A 25 -16.34 8.17 7.64
CA ASP A 25 -15.89 6.86 7.20
C ASP A 25 -16.33 6.57 5.77
N THR A 26 -15.36 6.35 4.89
CA THR A 26 -15.59 6.04 3.48
C THR A 26 -14.80 4.83 3.06
N ARG A 27 -15.23 4.22 1.95
CA ARG A 27 -14.51 3.09 1.35
C ARG A 27 -13.25 3.62 0.69
N HIS A 28 -12.11 3.13 1.15
CA HIS A 28 -10.81 3.37 0.56
C HIS A 28 -10.36 2.08 -0.15
N ARG A 29 -9.73 2.23 -1.31
CA ARG A 29 -8.98 1.14 -1.93
C ARG A 29 -7.57 1.21 -1.41
N VAL A 30 -7.16 0.19 -0.66
CA VAL A 30 -5.82 0.06 -0.11
C VAL A 30 -5.02 -1.00 -0.85
N SER A 31 -3.85 -0.57 -1.31
CA SER A 31 -2.87 -1.40 -1.99
C SER A 31 -1.51 -1.24 -1.33
N ILE A 32 -0.70 -2.30 -1.35
CA ILE A 32 0.68 -2.24 -0.89
C ILE A 32 1.58 -2.27 -2.13
N GLU A 33 2.23 -1.15 -2.41
CA GLU A 33 3.14 -0.98 -3.53
C GLU A 33 4.58 -1.08 -3.03
N LEU A 34 5.42 -1.90 -3.68
CA LEU A 34 6.84 -1.98 -3.35
C LEU A 34 7.59 -0.96 -4.21
N VAL A 35 7.95 0.18 -3.62
CA VAL A 35 8.71 1.22 -4.32
C VAL A 35 10.20 0.89 -4.20
N SER A 36 10.86 0.75 -5.34
CA SER A 36 12.31 0.54 -5.40
C SER A 36 13.00 1.90 -5.51
N HIS A 37 13.43 2.46 -4.38
CA HIS A 37 14.29 3.64 -4.39
C HIS A 37 15.70 3.23 -4.83
N SER A 38 16.08 3.59 -6.05
CA SER A 38 17.45 3.47 -6.55
C SER A 38 18.12 4.82 -6.40
N ASP A 39 18.76 5.08 -5.26
CA ASP A 39 19.63 6.25 -5.14
C ASP A 39 20.84 6.00 -6.07
N ARG A 40 20.95 6.82 -7.12
CA ARG A 40 22.01 6.73 -8.13
C ARG A 40 23.36 7.07 -7.49
N GLY A 41 24.01 6.07 -6.93
CA GLY A 41 25.38 6.23 -6.42
C GLY A 41 25.87 4.97 -5.74
N SER A 42 26.58 4.14 -6.49
CA SER A 42 27.54 3.12 -6.02
C SER A 42 27.16 2.30 -4.77
N ASN A 43 26.68 1.08 -4.99
CA ASN A 43 26.63 0.01 -3.99
C ASN A 43 25.68 0.20 -2.77
N ALA A 44 24.67 1.05 -2.87
CA ALA A 44 23.58 1.07 -1.89
C ALA A 44 22.60 -0.09 -2.15
N ARG A 45 22.46 -0.97 -1.16
CA ARG A 45 21.50 -2.10 -1.15
C ARG A 45 20.13 -1.64 -1.64
N PHE A 46 19.59 -2.30 -2.66
CA PHE A 46 18.21 -2.10 -3.13
C PHE A 46 17.23 -2.31 -1.97
N ALA A 47 16.84 -1.24 -1.29
CA ALA A 47 15.79 -1.27 -0.29
C ALA A 47 14.45 -1.22 -1.04
N ARG A 48 13.76 -2.37 -1.07
CA ARG A 48 12.36 -2.42 -1.51
C ARG A 48 11.51 -2.06 -0.31
N GLU A 49 11.01 -0.84 -0.28
CA GLU A 49 10.21 -0.36 0.83
C GLU A 49 8.71 -0.49 0.49
N PRO A 50 7.93 -1.23 1.29
CA PRO A 50 6.49 -1.31 1.09
C PRO A 50 5.82 0.01 1.47
N HIS A 51 5.03 0.54 0.56
CA HIS A 51 4.22 1.73 0.73
C HIS A 51 2.75 1.31 0.73
N ARG A 52 2.02 1.68 1.77
CA ARG A 52 0.56 1.54 1.81
C ARG A 52 -0.05 2.74 1.08
N VAL A 53 -0.73 2.50 -0.03
CA VAL A 53 -1.46 3.53 -0.79
C VAL A 53 -2.95 3.33 -0.54
N ALA A 54 -3.63 4.34 -0.01
CA ALA A 54 -5.06 4.35 0.28
C ALA A 54 -5.76 5.42 -0.57
N ASN A 55 -6.68 5.01 -1.43
CA ASN A 55 -7.44 5.93 -2.28
C ASN A 55 -8.92 5.96 -1.88
N CYS A 56 -9.42 7.11 -1.45
CA CYS A 56 -10.83 7.30 -1.10
C CYS A 56 -11.71 7.17 -2.36
N ARG A 57 -12.68 6.26 -2.35
CA ARG A 57 -13.61 6.08 -3.47
C ARG A 57 -14.67 7.17 -3.57
N ASP A 58 -14.82 7.98 -2.53
CA ASP A 58 -15.86 9.01 -2.42
C ASP A 58 -15.37 10.37 -2.94
N CYS A 59 -14.22 10.84 -2.45
CA CYS A 59 -13.61 12.11 -2.88
C CYS A 59 -12.41 11.95 -3.83
N GLY A 60 -11.83 10.76 -3.96
CA GLY A 60 -10.66 10.49 -4.79
C GLY A 60 -9.30 10.80 -4.14
N THR A 61 -9.26 11.25 -2.88
CA THR A 61 -7.99 11.54 -2.18
C THR A 61 -7.13 10.28 -2.06
N GLU A 62 -5.87 10.38 -2.47
CA GLU A 62 -4.85 9.36 -2.27
C GLU A 62 -3.96 9.71 -1.07
N ARG A 63 -3.71 8.72 -0.21
CA ARG A 63 -2.82 8.81 0.94
C ARG A 63 -1.80 7.69 0.87
N THR A 64 -0.52 8.04 0.81
CA THR A 64 0.58 7.07 0.80
C THR A 64 1.32 7.11 2.13
N VAL A 65 1.39 5.97 2.80
CA VAL A 65 2.06 5.80 4.10
C VAL A 65 3.20 4.80 3.91
N ARG A 66 4.43 5.24 4.19
CA ARG A 66 5.57 4.31 4.19
C ARG A 66 5.43 3.35 5.36
N LEU A 67 5.46 2.05 5.08
CA LEU A 67 5.49 1.02 6.11
C LEU A 67 6.95 0.79 6.51
N ASN A 68 7.59 1.81 7.09
CA ASN A 68 8.92 1.64 7.65
C ASN A 68 8.77 0.75 8.88
N HIS A 69 9.57 -0.31 8.98
CA HIS A 69 9.70 -1.03 10.24
C HIS A 69 10.52 -0.14 11.20
N ASP A 70 9.91 0.85 11.82
CA ASP A 70 10.51 1.40 13.03
C ASP A 70 10.27 0.39 14.15
N ARG A 71 11.28 -0.43 14.44
CA ARG A 71 11.32 -1.19 15.70
C ARG A 71 11.80 -0.24 16.81
N SER A 72 10.88 0.56 17.34
CA SER A 72 10.98 1.07 18.71
C SER A 72 9.83 0.43 19.52
N GLY A 73 10.03 -0.23 20.65
CA GLY A 73 11.23 -0.42 21.46
C GLY A 73 11.19 -1.72 22.25
N ARG A 74 12.38 -2.10 22.73
CA ARG A 74 12.58 -2.88 23.95
C ARG A 74 12.46 -1.96 25.15
#